data_AF-A0A4Q3WC60-F1
#
_entry.id   AF-A0A4Q3WC60-F1
#
_cell.length_a   1.000
_cell.length_b   1.000
_cell.length_c   1.000
_cell.angle_alpha   90.00
_cell.angle_beta   90.00
_cell.angle_gamma   90.00
#
_symmetry.space_group_name_H-M   'P 1'
#
loop_
_entity.id
_entity.type
_entity.pdbx_description
1 polymer ?
#
loop_
_entity_poly.entity_id
_entity_poly.type
_entity_poly.pdbx_seq_one_letter_code
_entity_poly.pdbx_strand_id
1 'polypeptide(L)' 'MATIYDVAKAAGVSPKTVSRVMNGDAPVNEKTREAVEAAMASLNYVPSSAARTMRSQRSG' A
#
# COMPACT_ATOMS: atom_id res chain seq x y z
N MET A 1 6.38 3.06 14.62
CA MET A 1 6.65 2.51 13.28
C MET A 1 5.33 1.93 12.78
N ALA A 2 4.65 2.61 11.86
CA ALA A 2 3.38 2.13 11.34
C ALA A 2 3.64 0.91 10.43
N THR A 3 2.82 -0.12 10.57
CA THR A 3 2.88 -1.32 9.74
C THR A 3 1.75 -1.33 8.72
N ILE A 4 1.85 -2.21 7.72
CA ILE A 4 0.76 -2.43 6.75
C ILE A 4 -0.56 -2.85 7.43
N TYR A 5 -0.50 -3.47 8.61
CA TYR A 5 -1.67 -3.84 9.41
C TYR A 5 -2.36 -2.63 10.01
N ASP A 6 -1.59 -1.65 10.47
CA ASP A 6 -2.12 -0.39 11.03
C ASP A 6 -2.80 0.43 9.93
N VAL A 7 -2.17 0.51 8.76
CA VAL A 7 -2.75 1.15 7.56
C VAL A 7 -4.04 0.45 7.15
N ALA A 8 -4.06 -0.88 7.14
CA ALA A 8 -5.24 -1.66 6.81
C ALA A 8 -6.40 -1.39 7.79
N LYS A 9 -6.10 -1.36 9.10
CA LYS A 9 -7.08 -1.08 10.14
C LYS A 9 -7.63 0.36 10.04
N ALA A 10 -6.77 1.34 9.79
CA ALA A 10 -7.15 2.74 9.64
C ALA A 10 -7.98 2.99 8.36
N ALA A 11 -7.65 2.31 7.26
CA ALA A 11 -8.38 2.40 6.00
C ALA A 11 -9.64 1.51 5.95
N GLY A 12 -9.88 0.67 6.96
CA GLY A 12 -11.02 -0.25 7.01
C GLY A 12 -10.95 -1.39 5.99
N VAL A 13 -9.73 -1.79 5.58
CA VAL A 13 -9.51 -2.83 4.57
C VAL A 13 -8.65 -3.96 5.14
N SER A 14 -8.56 -5.07 4.40
CA SER A 14 -7.63 -6.14 4.77
C SER A 14 -6.18 -5.79 4.39
N PRO A 15 -5.16 -6.29 5.11
CA PRO A 15 -3.75 -6.13 4.75
C PRO A 15 -3.44 -6.64 3.33
N LYS A 16 -4.15 -7.68 2.90
CA LYS A 16 -4.11 -8.21 1.52
C LYS A 16 -4.54 -7.18 0.48
N THR A 17 -5.53 -6.34 0.79
CA THR A 17 -5.99 -5.25 -0.08
C THR A 17 -4.94 -4.15 -0.17
N VAL A 18 -4.33 -3.75 0.97
CA VAL A 18 -3.23 -2.78 0.99
C VAL A 18 -2.04 -3.28 0.16
N SER A 19 -1.68 -4.57 0.30
CA SER A 19 -0.62 -5.19 -0.51
C SER A 19 -0.95 -5.15 -2.01
N ARG A 20 -2.21 -5.39 -2.39
CA ARG A 20 -2.67 -5.28 -3.78
C ARG A 20 -2.61 -3.84 -4.30
N VAL A 21 -3.01 -2.85 -3.48
CA VAL A 21 -2.93 -1.41 -3.82
C VAL A 21 -1.47 -1.01 -4.03
N MET A 22 -0.57 -1.46 -3.14
CA MET A 22 0.86 -1.18 -3.23
C MET A 22 1.52 -1.85 -4.45
N ASN A 23 1.14 -3.08 -4.77
CA ASN A 23 1.69 -3.81 -5.92
C ASN A 23 1.08 -3.33 -7.26
N GLY A 24 -0.12 -2.74 -7.24
CA GLY A 24 -0.82 -2.30 -8.45
C GLY A 24 -1.48 -3.44 -9.24
N ASP A 25 -1.62 -4.61 -8.61
CA ASP A 25 -2.04 -5.87 -9.24
C ASP A 25 -3.57 -6.09 -9.27
N ALA A 26 -4.37 -5.25 -8.60
CA ALA A 26 -5.82 -5.48 -8.51
C ALA A 26 -6.63 -4.22 -8.80
N PRO A 27 -7.83 -4.35 -9.42
CA PRO A 27 -8.81 -3.28 -9.52
C PRO A 27 -9.39 -3.02 -8.13
N VAL A 28 -8.69 -2.22 -7.33
CA VAL A 28 -9.24 -1.64 -6.12
C VAL A 28 -10.05 -0.42 -6.51
N ASN A 29 -11.24 -0.28 -5.91
CA ASN A 29 -12.04 0.92 -6.09
C ASN A 29 -11.21 2.15 -5.68
N GLU A 30 -11.37 3.25 -6.41
CA GLU A 30 -10.69 4.52 -6.13
C GLU A 30 -10.96 4.97 -4.69
N LYS A 31 -12.18 4.80 -4.20
CA LYS A 31 -12.55 5.05 -2.79
C LYS A 31 -11.68 4.28 -1.79
N THR A 32 -11.36 3.03 -2.10
CA THR A 32 -10.52 2.18 -1.26
C THR A 32 -9.06 2.62 -1.33
N ARG A 33 -8.60 3.03 -2.52
CA ARG A 33 -7.26 3.57 -2.72
C ARG A 33 -7.07 4.87 -1.94
N GLU A 34 -8.01 5.80 -2.04
CA GLU A 34 -8.00 7.07 -1.32
C GLU A 34 -7.99 6.85 0.20
N ALA A 35 -8.81 5.92 0.71
CA ALA A 35 -8.82 5.58 2.13
C ALA A 35 -7.46 5.04 2.61
N VAL A 36 -6.82 4.18 1.80
CA VAL A 36 -5.48 3.65 2.07
C VAL A 36 -4.42 4.75 2.00
N GLU A 37 -4.46 5.62 1.00
CA GLU A 37 -3.55 6.77 0.86
C GLU A 37 -3.69 7.76 2.02
N ALA A 38 -4.92 8.07 2.44
CA ALA A 38 -5.19 8.92 3.61
C ALA A 38 -4.70 8.28 4.92
N ALA A 39 -4.91 6.97 5.08
CA ALA A 39 -4.39 6.23 6.23
C ALA A 39 -2.86 6.18 6.24
N MET A 40 -2.23 5.95 5.09
CA MET A 40 -0.77 5.98 4.96
C MET A 40 -0.19 7.35 5.32
N ALA A 41 -0.81 8.44 4.84
CA ALA A 41 -0.42 9.80 5.18
C ALA A 41 -0.58 10.09 6.68
N SER A 42 -1.71 9.69 7.28
CA SER A 42 -1.99 9.90 8.71
C SER A 42 -1.04 9.14 9.62
N LEU A 43 -0.64 7.93 9.21
CA LEU A 43 0.27 7.08 9.96
C LEU A 43 1.75 7.35 9.65
N ASN A 44 2.03 8.32 8.76
CA ASN A 44 3.34 8.59 8.21
C ASN A 44 4.01 7.32 7.65
N TYR A 45 3.18 6.40 7.13
CA TYR A 45 3.62 5.17 6.50
C TYR A 45 4.11 5.54 5.11
N VAL A 46 5.43 5.60 4.97
CA VAL A 46 6.07 5.78 3.68
C VAL A 46 6.24 4.38 3.09
N PRO A 47 5.41 3.95 2.12
CA PRO A 47 5.75 2.76 1.35
C PRO A 47 7.10 3.07 0.72
N SER A 48 8.13 2.32 1.06
CA SER A 48 9.46 2.50 0.47
C SER A 48 9.34 2.28 -1.03
N SER A 49 9.09 3.36 -1.77
CA SER A 49 9.19 3.43 -3.22
C SER A 49 10.58 3.03 -3.69
N ALA A 50 11.59 3.15 -2.81
CA ALA A 50 12.92 2.56 -2.94
C ALA A 50 12.92 1.04 -3.16
N ALA A 51 11.94 0.29 -2.62
CA ALA A 51 11.82 -1.15 -2.87
C ALA A 51 11.20 -1.46 -4.24
N ARG A 52 10.53 -0.49 -4.88
CA ARG A 52 9.87 -0.67 -6.18
C ARG A 52 10.87 -0.66 -7.34
N THR A 53 11.96 0.10 -7.23
CA THR A 53 12.99 0.17 -8.28
C THR A 53 13.88 -1.09 -8.32
N MET A 54 14.04 -1.83 -7.21
CA MET A 54 14.91 -3.01 -7.16
C MET A 54 14.27 -4.31 -7.69
N ARG A 55 12.94 -4.37 -7.91
CA ARG A 55 12.27 -5.60 -8.40
C ARG A 55 11.92 -5.59 -9.89
N SER A 56 12.04 -4.45 -10.57
CA SER A 56 11.86 -4.37 -12.03
C SER A 56 13.14 -4.71 -12.82
N GLN A 57 14.26 -5.00 -12.14
CA GLN A 57 15.54 -5.31 -12.77
C GLN A 57 16.01 -6.74 -12.48
N ARG A 58 15.08 -7.69 -12.58
CA ARG A 58 15.44 -9.10 -12.79
C ARG A 58 14.70 -9.64 -14.01
N SER A 59 14.98 -9.00 -15.14
CA SER A 59 15.01 -9.68 -16.44
C SER A 59 16.40 -10.32 -16.52
N GLY A 60 16.45 -11.64 -16.60
CA GLY A 60 17.65 -12.46 -16.64
C GLY A 60 17.25 -13.91 -16.44
#